data_AF-A0A1M6PJF7-F1
#
_entry.id   AF-A0A1M6PJF7-F1
#
_cell.length_a   1.000
_cell.length_b   1.000
_cell.length_c   1.000
_cell.angle_alpha   90.00
_cell.angle_beta   90.00
_cell.angle_gamma   90.00
#
_symmetry.space_group_name_H-M   'P 1'
#
loop_
_entity.id
_entity.type
_entity.pdbx_description
1 polymer ?
#
loop_
_entity_poly.entity_id
_entity_poly.type
_entity_poly.pdbx_seq_one_letter_code
_entity_poly.pdbx_strand_id
1 'polypeptide(L)' 'MNNHNSSNPGDHTIHLRVSSRLFEEIKSLAVREQRSVSGMVKYIVITFLNNNHN' A
#
# COMPACT_ATOMS: atom_id res chain seq x y z
N MET A 1 -22.65 -9.27 26.91
CA MET A 1 -21.77 -9.59 25.75
C MET A 1 -21.38 -8.27 25.11
N ASN A 2 -20.19 -7.74 25.41
CA ASN A 2 -19.74 -6.44 24.89
C ASN A 2 -18.74 -6.68 23.75
N ASN A 3 -19.17 -6.43 22.52
CA ASN A 3 -18.29 -6.39 21.34
C ASN A 3 -17.47 -5.09 21.36
N HIS A 4 -16.31 -5.11 22.01
CA HIS A 4 -15.27 -4.12 21.73
C HIS A 4 -14.63 -4.46 20.37
N ASN A 5 -15.10 -3.81 19.30
CA ASN A 5 -14.38 -3.71 18.03
C ASN A 5 -13.21 -2.73 18.25
N SER A 6 -12.15 -3.20 18.92
CA SER A 6 -10.86 -2.51 18.90
C SER A 6 -10.17 -2.91 17.59
N SER A 7 -10.47 -2.20 16.50
CA SER A 7 -9.60 -2.19 15.33
C SER A 7 -8.23 -1.66 15.78
N ASN A 8 -7.23 -2.54 15.84
CA ASN A 8 -5.87 -2.16 16.20
C ASN A 8 -5.40 -1.00 15.31
N PRO A 9 -4.73 0.02 15.86
CA PRO A 9 -4.12 1.07 15.04
C PRO A 9 -3.03 0.45 14.17
N GLY A 10 -3.38 0.05 12.94
CA GLY A 10 -2.48 -0.66 12.04
C GLY A 10 -3.19 -1.41 10.91
N ASP A 11 -4.41 -1.91 11.14
CA ASP A 11 -5.13 -2.76 10.18
C ASP A 11 -6.19 -2.01 9.37
N HIS A 12 -5.83 -0.84 8.84
CA HIS A 12 -6.71 -0.09 7.93
C HIS A 12 -6.47 -0.54 6.49
N THR A 13 -7.54 -1.04 5.85
CA THR A 13 -7.52 -1.33 4.41
C THR A 13 -7.92 -0.09 3.63
N ILE A 14 -7.11 0.28 2.63
CA ILE A 14 -7.40 1.40 1.73
C ILE A 14 -7.71 0.85 0.34
N HIS A 15 -8.86 1.25 -0.21
CA HIS A 15 -9.20 0.96 -1.60
C HIS A 15 -8.72 2.11 -2.49
N LEU A 16 -7.85 1.80 -3.45
CA LEU A 16 -7.29 2.78 -4.39
C LEU A 16 -7.88 2.57 -5.78
N ARG A 17 -8.27 3.66 -6.43
CA ARG A 17 -8.57 3.68 -7.87
C ARG A 17 -7.40 4.32 -8.61
N VAL A 18 -6.83 3.58 -9.55
CA VAL A 18 -5.75 4.01 -10.42
C VAL A 18 -6.05 3.56 -11.85
N SER A 19 -5.35 4.11 -12.84
CA SER A 19 -5.48 3.63 -14.21
C SER A 19 -4.97 2.18 -14.33
N SER A 20 -5.57 1.40 -15.25
CA SER A 20 -5.15 0.02 -15.49
C SER A 20 -3.67 -0.09 -15.86
N ARG A 21 -3.16 0.88 -16.65
CA ARG A 21 -1.74 0.94 -17.00
C ARG A 21 -0.85 1.07 -15.77
N LEU A 22 -1.15 2.04 -14.88
CA LEU A 22 -0.37 2.24 -13.67
C LEU A 22 -0.45 1.02 -12.74
N PHE A 23 -1.61 0.37 -12.66
CA PHE A 23 -1.77 -0.85 -11.87
C PHE A 23 -0.86 -1.99 -12.38
N GLU A 24 -0.80 -2.22 -13.70
CA GLU A 24 0.08 -3.23 -14.27
C GLU A 24 1.57 -2.90 -14.07
N GLU A 25 1.95 -1.62 -14.15
CA GLU A 25 3.31 -1.18 -13.83
C GLU A 25 3.67 -1.48 -12.36
N ILE A 26 2.78 -1.15 -11.41
CA ILE A 26 2.96 -1.46 -9.98
C ILE A 26 3.07 -2.97 -9.76
N LYS A 27 2.23 -3.76 -10.43
CA LYS A 27 2.24 -5.22 -10.33
C LYS A 27 3.53 -5.83 -10.86
N SER A 28 4.02 -5.34 -12.00
CA SER A 28 5.32 -5.77 -12.56
C SER A 28 6.47 -5.47 -11.60
N LEU A 29 6.46 -4.30 -10.96
CA LEU A 29 7.47 -3.94 -9.96
C LEU A 29 7.37 -4.84 -8.72
N ALA A 30 6.16 -5.10 -8.24
CA ALA A 30 5.94 -5.97 -7.09
C ALA A 30 6.52 -7.38 -7.32
N VAL A 31 6.31 -7.95 -8.52
CA VAL A 31 6.89 -9.25 -8.90
C VAL A 31 8.42 -9.20 -8.91
N ARG A 32 9.02 -8.18 -9.53
CA ARG A 32 10.48 -8.03 -9.61
C ARG A 32 11.12 -7.93 -8.23
N GLU A 33 10.48 -7.20 -7.32
CA GLU A 33 10.97 -6.98 -5.95
C GLU A 33 10.54 -8.08 -4.96
N GLN A 34 9.89 -9.16 -5.44
CA GLN A 34 9.36 -10.27 -4.64
C GLN A 34 8.45 -9.82 -3.48
N ARG A 35 7.55 -8.88 -3.76
CA ARG A 35 6.62 -8.28 -2.80
C ARG A 35 5.16 -8.47 -3.24
N SER A 36 4.23 -8.38 -2.28
CA SER A 36 2.82 -8.23 -2.62
C SER A 36 2.57 -6.86 -3.27
N VAL A 37 1.51 -6.76 -4.08
CA VAL A 37 1.10 -5.48 -4.69
C VAL A 37 0.84 -4.42 -3.63
N SER A 38 0.14 -4.76 -2.54
CA SER A 38 -0.10 -3.84 -1.41
C SER A 38 1.20 -3.42 -0.72
N GLY A 39 2.15 -4.34 -0.56
CA GLY A 39 3.48 -4.06 -0.02
C GLY A 39 4.28 -3.11 -0.92
N MET A 40 4.18 -3.28 -2.24
CA MET A 40 4.82 -2.38 -3.20
C MET A 40 4.21 -0.98 -3.19
N VAL A 41 2.87 -0.88 -3.12
CA VAL A 41 2.18 0.41 -2.96
C VAL A 41 2.63 1.11 -1.67
N LYS A 42 2.67 0.39 -0.54
CA LYS A 42 3.17 0.92 0.74
C LYS A 42 4.60 1.44 0.62
N TYR A 43 5.48 0.67 -0.03
CA TYR A 43 6.86 1.07 -0.26
C TYR A 43 6.94 2.38 -1.05
N ILE A 44 6.24 2.48 -2.19
CA ILE A 44 6.21 3.69 -3.03
C ILE A 44 5.75 4.91 -2.23
N VAL A 45 4.68 4.79 -1.47
CA VAL A 45 4.13 5.89 -0.66
C VAL A 45 5.13 6.35 0.40
N ILE A 46 5.75 5.43 1.14
CA ILE A 46 6.75 5.77 2.16
C ILE A 46 7.98 6.43 1.53
N THR A 47 8.49 5.88 0.43
CA THR A 47 9.63 6.46 -0.30
C THR A 47 9.33 7.88 -0.79
N PHE A 48 8.13 8.10 -1.35
CA PHE A 48 7.70 9.42 -1.78
C PHE A 48 7.67 10.41 -0.60
N LEU A 49 7.06 10.04 0.54
CA LEU A 49 6.99 10.91 1.71
C LEU A 49 8.39 11.25 2.25
N ASN A 50 9.28 10.27 2.36
CA ASN A 50 10.64 10.49 2.85
C ASN A 50 11.45 11.42 1.93
N ASN A 51 11.22 11.37 0.62
CA ASN A 51 11.94 12.21 -0.34
C ASN A 51 11.45 13.67 -0.38
N ASN A 52 10.25 13.97 0.14
CA ASN A 52 9.67 15.32 0.12
C ASN A 52 9.79 16.07 1.48
N HIS A 53 10.35 15.41 2.50
CA HIS A 53 10.61 16.00 3.81
C HIS A 53 12.07 16.50 3.99
N ASN A 54 12.87 16.46 2.93
CA ASN A 54 14.21 17.07 2.80
C ASN A 54 14.16 18.25 1.83
#